data_AF-A0A7V6ISR2-F1
#
_entry.id   AF-A0A7V6ISR2-F1
#
_cell.length_a   1.000
_cell.length_b   1.000
_cell.length_c   1.000
_cell.angle_alpha   90.00
_cell.angle_beta   90.00
_cell.angle_gamma   90.00
#
_symmetry.space_group_name_H-M   'P 1'
#
loop_
_entity.id
_entity.type
_entity.pdbx_description
1 polymer ?
#
loop_
_entity_poly.entity_id
_entity_poly.type
_entity_poly.pdbx_seq_one_letter_code
_entity_poly.pdbx_strand_id
1 'polypeptide(L)'
;MKKLLAFLLMFAFAVVLVGCQSKGPESVEITAAGNKTTLAVGETVQLTATVKPAKVDQSVTWRSAIDSIASVDENGLVTAVSAGTTLIYATSTADEEVEGRISITVQAEAVDYPDLGGLEIVIAQSDTAIYEIDPFHEDYNQTNKEAKQQAWNFVKENFNCEIKVVAYPQEYAWGPPRWDYLIAQAARNVSDYDIIVIPDDRIGMLVEGNVLIDVSNWYAAYGNDYMDPVYLQSGSYKGGLYSMTEGTAGIYNVLYYNIGMVEKLGIKEPAQIFNEGNWTYSEFKKYVLDVQGRLGDSEYALTGNPAYYWIGMLNAGGVAAAEPATLKLNIDHPYAVEAAEILREVFDDGAFDPNFMVEQYMTAWNDQRALFAAGDLWFVNNATRWPEDLWGTPEETKYGYVPWPRPDDISKEQQGVAAGGTATYAMPIGRDYSAYGPECTSENVYLAFVTTFHKTKEFLEQMPSEDEEAQRLAFAQRYTESDESVEALLYMSDRFKVTGFFDPMSLPTNAITNMWSGDFPVAMRQYVQGDIETYQEVVATHRQYLQENLTSAYS
;
A
#
# COMPACT_ATOMS: atom_id res chain seq x y z
N MET A 1 85.76 51.31 15.23
CA MET A 1 84.85 50.94 14.12
C MET A 1 85.51 50.06 13.04
N LYS A 2 86.34 49.06 13.39
CA LYS A 2 86.83 48.04 12.43
C LYS A 2 86.74 46.59 12.93
N LYS A 3 86.33 46.37 14.19
CA LYS A 3 86.12 45.03 14.77
C LYS A 3 84.63 44.63 14.93
N LEU A 4 83.70 45.55 14.66
CA LEU A 4 82.25 45.26 14.66
C LEU A 4 81.71 44.91 13.25
N LEU A 5 82.43 45.26 12.19
CA LEU A 5 82.00 45.06 10.80
C LEU A 5 82.29 43.62 10.30
N ALA A 6 83.29 42.95 10.87
CA ALA A 6 83.66 41.58 10.49
C ALA A 6 82.72 40.52 11.12
N PHE A 7 82.02 40.84 12.22
CA PHE A 7 81.02 39.96 12.81
C PHE A 7 79.67 40.07 12.10
N LEU A 8 79.33 41.25 11.58
CA LEU A 8 78.14 41.47 10.75
C LEU A 8 78.24 40.85 9.35
N LEU A 9 79.46 40.69 8.82
CA LEU A 9 79.70 40.01 7.54
C LEU A 9 79.74 38.47 7.63
N MET A 10 79.84 37.90 8.84
CA MET A 10 79.71 36.45 9.06
C MET A 10 78.28 36.02 9.41
N PHE A 11 77.37 36.96 9.67
CA PHE A 11 75.93 36.69 9.85
C PHE A 11 75.10 36.97 8.59
N ALA A 12 75.67 37.66 7.59
CA ALA A 12 75.03 37.90 6.30
C ALA A 12 75.17 36.74 5.29
N PHE A 13 75.79 35.62 5.68
CA PHE A 13 75.95 34.44 4.82
C PHE A 13 75.31 33.17 5.38
N ALA A 14 74.36 33.31 6.32
CA ALA A 14 73.66 32.19 6.95
C ALA A 14 72.13 32.26 6.89
N VAL A 15 71.53 33.20 6.14
CA VAL A 15 70.06 33.25 5.97
C VAL A 15 69.66 33.67 4.55
N VAL A 16 70.05 32.88 3.55
CA VAL A 16 69.24 32.74 2.31
C VAL A 16 69.47 31.33 1.79
N LEU A 17 68.89 30.33 2.46
CA LEU A 17 68.63 29.04 1.83
C LEU A 17 67.48 28.35 2.58
N VAL A 18 66.54 27.89 1.76
CA VAL A 18 65.42 27.00 2.06
C VAL A 18 64.14 27.67 2.56
N GLY A 19 63.24 27.88 1.61
CA GLY A 19 61.84 28.19 1.80
C GLY A 19 61.06 28.15 0.48
N CYS A 20 61.38 27.22 -0.43
CA CYS A 20 60.36 26.79 -1.39
C CYS A 20 59.32 26.06 -0.54
N GLN A 21 58.24 26.73 -0.15
CA GLN A 21 57.02 26.03 0.23
C GLN A 21 56.66 25.14 -0.96
N SER A 22 56.73 23.82 -0.80
CA SER A 22 56.16 22.90 -1.78
C SER A 22 54.69 23.27 -1.91
N LYS A 23 54.30 23.79 -3.08
CA LYS A 23 52.89 24.02 -3.38
C LYS A 23 52.17 22.69 -3.22
N GLY A 24 51.09 22.67 -2.45
CA GLY A 24 50.19 21.53 -2.34
C GLY A 24 49.50 21.24 -3.68
N PRO A 25 48.66 20.19 -3.73
CA PRO A 25 47.84 19.91 -4.90
C PRO A 25 46.97 21.13 -5.26
N GLU A 26 46.84 21.43 -6.55
CA GLU A 26 46.06 22.56 -7.09
C GLU A 26 44.79 22.07 -7.82
N SER A 27 44.83 20.87 -8.43
CA SER A 27 43.68 20.29 -9.15
C SER A 27 43.86 18.79 -9.37
N VAL A 28 42.76 18.05 -9.50
CA VAL A 28 42.77 16.65 -9.98
C VAL A 28 42.07 16.56 -11.34
N GLU A 29 42.74 15.99 -12.32
CA GLU A 29 42.16 15.69 -13.64
C GLU A 29 41.84 14.20 -13.73
N ILE A 30 40.63 13.86 -14.18
CA ILE A 30 40.18 12.48 -14.36
C ILE A 30 40.02 12.19 -15.84
N THR A 31 40.53 11.04 -16.27
CA THR A 31 40.36 10.51 -17.63
C THR A 31 39.83 9.09 -17.57
N ALA A 32 38.96 8.72 -18.51
CA ALA A 32 38.45 7.36 -18.65
C ALA A 32 39.21 6.64 -19.76
N ALA A 33 39.47 5.34 -19.59
CA ALA A 33 40.09 4.51 -20.62
C ALA A 33 39.31 4.61 -21.94
N GLY A 34 40.00 5.01 -23.02
CA GLY A 34 39.38 5.21 -24.34
C GLY A 34 38.40 6.39 -24.42
N ASN A 35 38.39 7.29 -23.44
CA ASN A 35 37.36 8.34 -23.27
C ASN A 35 35.93 7.78 -23.19
N LYS A 36 35.78 6.53 -22.73
CA LYS A 36 34.47 5.88 -22.61
C LYS A 36 33.78 6.38 -21.34
N THR A 37 32.82 7.28 -21.51
CA THR A 37 31.96 7.80 -20.42
C THR A 37 30.52 7.25 -20.50
N THR A 38 30.25 6.40 -21.49
CA THR A 38 28.95 5.75 -21.69
C THR A 38 29.14 4.24 -21.65
N LEU A 39 28.43 3.56 -20.75
CA LEU A 39 28.58 2.13 -20.44
C LEU A 39 27.23 1.41 -20.57
N ALA A 40 27.20 0.14 -20.94
CA ALA A 40 26.05 -0.71 -20.71
C ALA A 40 26.10 -1.28 -19.28
N VAL A 41 24.96 -1.69 -18.72
CA VAL A 41 24.89 -2.36 -17.41
C VAL A 41 25.85 -3.56 -17.36
N GLY A 42 26.63 -3.67 -16.28
CA GLY A 42 27.64 -4.71 -16.11
C GLY A 42 28.99 -4.44 -16.80
N GLU A 43 29.10 -3.42 -17.66
CA GLU A 43 30.40 -3.00 -18.20
C GLU A 43 31.25 -2.29 -17.15
N THR A 44 32.57 -2.34 -17.35
CA THR A 44 33.53 -1.61 -16.52
C THR A 44 34.37 -0.64 -17.34
N VAL A 45 34.85 0.42 -16.69
CA VAL A 45 35.83 1.34 -17.26
C VAL A 45 36.86 1.76 -16.21
N GLN A 46 38.13 1.72 -16.60
CA GLN A 46 39.20 2.19 -15.74
C GLN A 46 39.31 3.72 -15.82
N LEU A 47 39.23 4.39 -14.67
CA LEU A 47 39.56 5.80 -14.54
C LEU A 47 41.03 5.98 -14.13
N THR A 48 41.60 7.12 -14.51
CA THR A 48 42.94 7.55 -14.08
C THR A 48 42.86 9.00 -13.63
N ALA A 49 43.29 9.25 -12.40
CA ALA A 49 43.44 10.59 -11.83
C ALA A 49 44.88 11.10 -11.99
N THR A 50 45.05 12.38 -12.27
CA THR A 50 46.35 13.07 -12.29
C THR A 50 46.28 14.32 -11.41
N VAL A 51 47.08 14.37 -10.35
CA VAL A 51 47.10 15.49 -9.41
C VAL A 51 48.16 16.50 -9.85
N LYS A 52 47.77 17.77 -10.03
CA LYS A 52 48.68 18.83 -10.43
C LYS A 52 49.09 19.68 -9.21
N PRO A 53 50.33 20.20 -9.18
CA PRO A 53 51.41 19.99 -10.16
C PRO A 53 52.11 18.63 -9.98
N ALA A 54 52.66 18.05 -11.05
CA ALA A 54 53.19 16.67 -11.10
C ALA A 54 54.26 16.26 -10.05
N LYS A 55 54.77 17.20 -9.24
CA LYS A 55 55.74 16.93 -8.16
C LYS A 55 55.08 16.73 -6.78
N VAL A 56 53.76 16.82 -6.69
CA VAL A 56 52.99 16.54 -5.47
C VAL A 56 52.58 15.06 -5.41
N ASP A 57 52.08 14.64 -4.24
CA ASP A 57 51.49 13.31 -4.08
C ASP A 57 50.38 13.07 -5.11
N GLN A 58 50.40 11.90 -5.75
CA GLN A 58 49.44 11.53 -6.79
C GLN A 58 48.34 10.61 -6.26
N SER A 59 48.37 10.26 -4.98
CA SER A 59 47.34 9.41 -4.39
C SER A 59 46.01 10.14 -4.25
N VAL A 60 44.94 9.43 -4.58
CA VAL A 60 43.56 9.91 -4.51
C VAL A 60 42.67 8.87 -3.85
N THR A 61 41.56 9.32 -3.27
CA THR A 61 40.43 8.47 -2.89
C THR A 61 39.32 8.63 -3.92
N TRP A 62 38.66 7.51 -4.26
CA TRP A 62 37.56 7.47 -5.22
C TRP A 62 36.22 7.38 -4.50
N ARG A 63 35.19 8.01 -5.07
CA ARG A 63 33.79 7.83 -4.66
C ARG A 63 32.84 8.06 -5.83
N SER A 64 31.70 7.38 -5.84
CA SER A 64 30.56 7.74 -6.68
C SER A 64 29.62 8.69 -5.95
N ALA A 65 28.88 9.52 -6.69
CA ALA A 65 27.71 10.21 -6.14
C ALA A 65 26.56 9.23 -5.88
N ILE A 66 26.42 8.22 -6.73
CA ILE A 66 25.29 7.28 -6.79
C ILE A 66 25.83 5.91 -7.18
N ASP A 67 26.24 5.12 -6.18
CA ASP A 67 26.80 3.77 -6.39
C ASP A 67 25.79 2.80 -7.02
N SER A 68 24.49 3.04 -6.86
CA SER A 68 23.43 2.25 -7.49
C SER A 68 23.36 2.42 -9.02
N ILE A 69 23.91 3.50 -9.58
CA ILE A 69 24.02 3.73 -11.03
C ILE A 69 25.39 3.23 -11.53
N ALA A 70 26.48 3.68 -10.91
CA ALA A 70 27.81 3.14 -11.16
C ALA A 70 28.68 3.27 -9.91
N SER A 71 29.33 2.18 -9.52
CA SER A 71 30.25 2.13 -8.39
C SER A 71 31.69 2.28 -8.86
N VAL A 72 32.59 2.72 -7.98
CA VAL A 72 34.03 2.84 -8.26
C VAL A 72 34.83 2.19 -7.12
N ASP A 73 35.81 1.38 -7.45
CA ASP A 73 36.68 0.75 -6.46
C ASP A 73 37.86 1.67 -6.05
N GLU A 74 38.67 1.21 -5.08
CA GLU A 74 39.85 1.95 -4.59
C GLU A 74 40.91 2.21 -5.67
N ASN A 75 40.89 1.47 -6.78
CA ASN A 75 41.81 1.59 -7.90
C ASN A 75 41.24 2.42 -9.04
N GLY A 76 40.03 3.00 -8.90
CA GLY A 76 39.37 3.78 -9.94
C GLY A 76 38.70 2.94 -11.03
N LEU A 77 38.48 1.64 -10.80
CA LEU A 77 37.68 0.81 -11.71
C LEU A 77 36.19 1.07 -11.45
N VAL A 78 35.53 1.66 -12.45
CA VAL A 78 34.09 1.89 -12.41
C VAL A 78 33.36 0.65 -12.93
N THR A 79 32.30 0.24 -12.23
CA THR A 79 31.37 -0.81 -12.67
C THR A 79 29.98 -0.21 -12.86
N ALA A 80 29.40 -0.36 -14.04
CA ALA A 80 28.04 0.06 -14.34
C ALA A 80 27.02 -0.88 -13.66
N VAL A 81 26.14 -0.32 -12.84
CA VAL A 81 25.19 -1.08 -12.00
C VAL A 81 23.78 -1.02 -12.55
N SER A 82 23.28 0.18 -12.86
CA SER A 82 21.94 0.39 -13.42
C SER A 82 21.91 1.59 -14.35
N ALA A 83 20.88 1.69 -15.20
CA ALA A 83 20.72 2.80 -16.14
C ALA A 83 20.63 4.14 -15.40
N GLY A 84 21.26 5.18 -15.94
CA GLY A 84 21.26 6.51 -15.32
C GLY A 84 22.54 7.28 -15.57
N THR A 85 22.73 8.40 -14.88
CA THR A 85 23.98 9.18 -14.93
C THR A 85 24.44 9.52 -13.52
N THR A 86 25.72 9.30 -13.24
CA THR A 86 26.35 9.62 -11.95
C THR A 86 27.67 10.38 -12.16
N LEU A 87 28.14 11.03 -11.10
CA LEU A 87 29.46 11.66 -11.04
C LEU A 87 30.40 10.77 -10.24
N ILE A 88 31.58 10.50 -10.79
CA ILE A 88 32.68 9.86 -10.08
C ILE A 88 33.71 10.93 -9.70
N TYR A 89 34.13 10.91 -8.43
CA TYR A 89 35.07 11.86 -7.86
C TYR A 89 36.40 11.18 -7.54
N ALA A 90 37.48 11.95 -7.71
CA ALA A 90 38.81 11.62 -7.21
C ALA A 90 39.31 12.77 -6.34
N THR A 91 39.50 12.52 -5.05
CA THR A 91 39.92 13.51 -4.05
C THR A 91 41.37 13.29 -3.67
N SER A 92 42.19 14.33 -3.67
CA SER A 92 43.60 14.24 -3.27
C SER A 92 43.74 13.83 -1.79
N THR A 93 44.60 12.86 -1.48
CA THR A 93 44.88 12.46 -0.09
C THR A 93 45.67 13.50 0.70
N ALA A 94 46.37 14.40 -0.01
CA ALA A 94 47.18 15.46 0.59
C ALA A 94 46.37 16.73 0.90
N ASP A 95 45.18 16.88 0.31
CA ASP A 95 44.26 18.01 0.52
C ASP A 95 42.86 17.59 0.07
N GLU A 96 41.96 17.38 1.04
CA GLU A 96 40.60 16.90 0.78
C GLU A 96 39.70 17.95 0.09
N GLU A 97 40.11 19.22 0.06
CA GLU A 97 39.40 20.28 -0.67
C GLU A 97 39.69 20.25 -2.19
N VAL A 98 40.69 19.48 -2.63
CA VAL A 98 41.11 19.39 -4.04
C VAL A 98 40.59 18.08 -4.65
N GLU A 99 39.50 18.20 -5.41
CA GLU A 99 38.87 17.07 -6.13
C GLU A 99 38.72 17.30 -7.63
N GLY A 100 38.64 16.21 -8.37
CA GLY A 100 38.24 16.15 -9.76
C GLY A 100 36.95 15.35 -9.89
N ARG A 101 36.20 15.57 -10.98
CA ARG A 101 34.97 14.81 -11.26
C ARG A 101 34.82 14.46 -12.73
N ILE A 102 34.22 13.32 -13.02
CA ILE A 102 33.83 12.88 -14.36
C ILE A 102 32.40 12.35 -14.35
N SER A 103 31.63 12.62 -15.41
CA SER A 103 30.28 12.10 -15.57
C SER A 103 30.31 10.76 -16.29
N ILE A 104 29.61 9.77 -15.74
CA ILE A 104 29.41 8.44 -16.32
C ILE A 104 27.92 8.25 -16.58
N THR A 105 27.57 7.88 -17.81
CA THR A 105 26.21 7.52 -18.21
C THR A 105 26.13 6.03 -18.46
N VAL A 106 25.22 5.35 -17.79
CA VAL A 106 24.92 3.94 -18.02
C VAL A 106 23.65 3.85 -18.87
N GLN A 107 23.77 3.22 -20.04
CA GLN A 107 22.66 2.92 -20.92
C GLN A 107 21.91 1.71 -20.39
N ALA A 108 20.58 1.82 -20.40
CA ALA A 108 19.72 0.66 -20.26
C ALA A 108 20.05 -0.35 -21.37
N GLU A 109 19.96 -1.63 -21.04
CA GLU A 109 19.89 -2.66 -22.06
C GLU A 109 18.66 -2.38 -22.93
N ALA A 110 18.80 -2.50 -24.25
CA ALA A 110 17.67 -2.29 -25.15
C ALA A 110 16.67 -3.44 -24.95
N VAL A 111 15.61 -3.18 -24.18
CA VAL A 111 14.47 -4.08 -24.07
C VAL A 111 13.67 -3.96 -25.35
N ASP A 112 13.51 -5.09 -26.05
CA ASP A 112 12.64 -5.18 -27.22
C ASP A 112 11.20 -5.31 -26.72
N TYR A 113 10.39 -4.28 -26.95
CA TYR A 113 8.99 -4.23 -26.52
C TYR A 113 8.08 -4.63 -27.70
N PRO A 114 7.02 -5.43 -27.46
CA PRO A 114 6.10 -5.84 -28.52
C PRO A 114 5.32 -4.65 -29.11
N ASP A 115 5.15 -4.65 -30.43
CA ASP A 115 4.36 -3.65 -31.15
C ASP A 115 2.86 -4.01 -31.10
N LEU A 116 2.08 -3.22 -30.35
CA LEU A 116 0.64 -3.39 -30.21
C LEU A 116 -0.18 -2.71 -31.32
N GLY A 117 0.47 -2.28 -32.42
CA GLY A 117 -0.20 -1.88 -33.65
C GLY A 117 -1.11 -0.65 -33.54
N GLY A 118 -0.85 0.23 -32.56
CA GLY A 118 -1.67 1.41 -32.27
C GLY A 118 -2.95 1.10 -31.48
N LEU A 119 -2.99 0.00 -30.73
CA LEU A 119 -4.12 -0.36 -29.88
C LEU A 119 -4.43 0.75 -28.86
N GLU A 120 -5.72 1.09 -28.72
CA GLU A 120 -6.24 1.81 -27.54
C GLU A 120 -6.55 0.76 -26.46
N ILE A 121 -5.71 0.66 -25.42
CA ILE A 121 -5.92 -0.19 -24.25
C ILE A 121 -6.99 0.46 -23.38
N VAL A 122 -8.17 -0.15 -23.34
CA VAL A 122 -9.35 0.39 -22.67
C VAL A 122 -9.50 -0.19 -21.27
N ILE A 123 -9.38 0.67 -20.27
CA ILE A 123 -9.61 0.37 -18.84
C ILE A 123 -11.01 0.85 -18.46
N ALA A 124 -11.89 -0.05 -18.02
CA ALA A 124 -13.23 0.33 -17.55
C ALA A 124 -13.27 0.59 -16.04
N GLN A 125 -13.78 1.76 -15.65
CA GLN A 125 -13.94 2.20 -14.26
C GLN A 125 -15.32 2.88 -14.04
N SER A 126 -15.72 3.07 -12.78
CA SER A 126 -16.88 3.89 -12.44
C SER A 126 -16.72 5.32 -12.99
N ASP A 127 -17.82 5.90 -13.48
CA ASP A 127 -17.85 7.28 -13.98
C ASP A 127 -17.38 8.30 -12.92
N THR A 128 -17.73 8.06 -11.66
CA THR A 128 -17.30 8.87 -10.51
C THR A 128 -15.89 8.58 -10.01
N ALA A 129 -15.12 7.70 -10.65
CA ALA A 129 -13.81 7.25 -10.16
C ALA A 129 -12.74 7.19 -11.26
N ILE A 130 -13.00 7.73 -12.46
CA ILE A 130 -12.02 7.77 -13.55
C ILE A 130 -10.75 8.50 -13.11
N TYR A 131 -10.90 9.60 -12.36
CA TYR A 131 -9.80 10.42 -11.85
C TYR A 131 -8.89 9.68 -10.87
N GLU A 132 -9.29 8.50 -10.35
CA GLU A 132 -8.46 7.69 -9.46
C GLU A 132 -7.43 6.86 -10.25
N ILE A 133 -7.69 6.64 -11.55
CA ILE A 133 -6.92 5.75 -12.42
C ILE A 133 -6.16 6.53 -13.49
N ASP A 134 -6.82 7.49 -14.15
CA ASP A 134 -6.24 8.25 -15.26
C ASP A 134 -5.35 9.39 -14.75
N PRO A 135 -4.02 9.30 -14.89
CA PRO A 135 -3.11 10.34 -14.41
C PRO A 135 -3.18 11.63 -15.24
N PHE A 136 -3.85 11.62 -16.40
CA PHE A 136 -4.08 12.80 -17.23
C PHE A 136 -5.42 13.49 -16.93
N HIS A 137 -6.28 12.90 -16.10
CA HIS A 137 -7.50 13.55 -15.65
C HIS A 137 -7.18 14.83 -14.84
N GLU A 138 -8.00 15.86 -14.99
CA GLU A 138 -7.78 17.15 -14.32
C GLU A 138 -7.82 17.01 -12.79
N ASP A 139 -8.76 16.21 -12.30
CA ASP A 139 -8.94 15.92 -10.86
C ASP A 139 -7.98 14.87 -10.29
N TYR A 140 -7.12 14.23 -11.09
CA TYR A 140 -6.08 13.33 -10.55
C TYR A 140 -5.10 14.16 -9.71
N ASN A 141 -5.10 13.98 -8.39
CA ASN A 141 -4.37 14.83 -7.44
C ASN A 141 -3.38 14.06 -6.55
N GLN A 142 -3.09 12.80 -6.88
CA GLN A 142 -2.12 12.01 -6.13
C GLN A 142 -0.69 12.48 -6.44
N THR A 143 0.21 12.31 -5.48
CA THR A 143 1.61 12.74 -5.54
C THR A 143 2.41 12.05 -6.66
N ASN A 144 2.01 10.83 -7.02
CA ASN A 144 2.59 10.07 -8.12
C ASN A 144 2.13 10.50 -9.54
N LYS A 145 1.36 11.60 -9.69
CA LYS A 145 0.80 12.03 -10.97
C LYS A 145 1.84 12.13 -12.07
N GLU A 146 2.91 12.90 -11.84
CA GLU A 146 3.93 13.13 -12.86
C GLU A 146 4.66 11.84 -13.23
N ALA A 147 5.01 11.00 -12.25
CA ALA A 147 5.64 9.70 -12.49
C ALA A 147 4.74 8.76 -13.31
N LYS A 148 3.43 8.71 -13.01
CA LYS A 148 2.47 7.92 -13.79
C LYS A 148 2.30 8.42 -15.22
N GLN A 149 2.25 9.74 -15.41
CA GLN A 149 2.19 10.32 -16.76
C GLN A 149 3.42 9.95 -17.58
N GLN A 150 4.62 10.02 -16.99
CA GLN A 150 5.85 9.59 -17.64
C GLN A 150 5.82 8.09 -17.97
N ALA A 151 5.31 7.25 -17.06
CA ALA A 151 5.17 5.81 -17.27
C ALA A 151 4.19 5.46 -18.41
N TRP A 152 3.05 6.14 -18.49
CA TRP A 152 2.07 5.92 -19.56
C TRP A 152 2.59 6.39 -20.91
N ASN A 153 3.32 7.52 -20.94
CA ASN A 153 4.00 7.98 -22.17
C ASN A 153 5.11 7.02 -22.61
N PHE A 154 5.89 6.48 -21.66
CA PHE A 154 6.88 5.45 -21.95
C PHE A 154 6.24 4.24 -22.62
N VAL A 155 5.13 3.73 -22.07
CA VAL A 155 4.42 2.58 -22.64
C VAL A 155 3.87 2.92 -24.02
N LYS A 156 3.26 4.10 -24.20
CA LYS A 156 2.78 4.58 -25.49
C LYS A 156 3.85 4.57 -26.58
N GLU A 157 5.03 5.09 -26.27
CA GLU A 157 6.14 5.19 -27.23
C GLU A 157 6.79 3.84 -27.54
N ASN A 158 6.93 2.97 -26.54
CA ASN A 158 7.69 1.73 -26.68
C ASN A 158 6.83 0.52 -27.12
N PHE A 159 5.54 0.50 -26.79
CA PHE A 159 4.62 -0.58 -27.17
C PHE A 159 3.71 -0.21 -28.35
N ASN A 160 3.80 1.02 -28.88
CA ASN A 160 2.90 1.52 -29.93
C ASN A 160 1.41 1.33 -29.56
N CYS A 161 0.99 1.89 -28.43
CA CYS A 161 -0.38 1.83 -27.94
C CYS A 161 -0.79 3.14 -27.25
N GLU A 162 -2.04 3.26 -26.84
CA GLU A 162 -2.54 4.35 -26.01
C GLU A 162 -3.43 3.80 -24.90
N ILE A 163 -3.19 4.19 -23.65
CA ILE A 163 -4.03 3.77 -22.53
C ILE A 163 -5.15 4.78 -22.36
N LYS A 164 -6.37 4.29 -22.17
CA LYS A 164 -7.55 5.11 -21.95
C LYS A 164 -8.44 4.53 -20.87
N VAL A 165 -8.86 5.38 -19.95
CA VAL A 165 -9.85 5.03 -18.94
C VAL A 165 -11.23 5.50 -19.40
N VAL A 166 -12.21 4.60 -19.35
CA VAL A 166 -13.60 4.88 -19.73
C VAL A 166 -14.56 4.51 -18.62
N ALA A 167 -15.67 5.23 -18.56
CA ALA A 167 -16.78 4.85 -17.68
C ALA A 167 -17.46 3.57 -18.17
N TYR A 168 -17.88 2.72 -17.24
CA TYR A 168 -18.96 1.78 -17.52
C TYR A 168 -20.23 2.56 -17.93
N PRO A 169 -21.06 2.01 -18.82
CA PRO A 169 -22.40 2.54 -19.07
C PRO A 169 -23.18 2.71 -17.76
N GLN A 170 -23.99 3.77 -17.66
CA GLN A 170 -24.68 4.12 -16.41
C GLN A 170 -25.64 3.03 -15.91
N GLU A 171 -26.20 2.24 -16.81
CA GLU A 171 -27.02 1.08 -16.50
C GLU A 171 -26.24 -0.06 -15.80
N TYR A 172 -24.90 -0.03 -15.87
CA TYR A 172 -23.98 -0.99 -15.25
C TYR A 172 -23.11 -0.29 -14.17
N ALA A 173 -23.77 0.54 -13.35
CA ALA A 173 -23.18 1.16 -12.17
C ALA A 173 -22.57 0.13 -11.20
N TRP A 174 -21.70 0.59 -10.31
CA TRP A 174 -20.97 -0.26 -9.36
C TRP A 174 -21.93 -1.16 -8.56
N GLY A 175 -21.65 -2.47 -8.55
CA GLY A 175 -22.47 -3.47 -7.87
C GLY A 175 -23.05 -4.54 -8.80
N PRO A 176 -24.13 -5.25 -8.38
CA PRO A 176 -24.69 -6.39 -9.10
C PRO A 176 -24.96 -6.18 -10.60
N PRO A 177 -25.52 -5.03 -11.06
CA PRO A 177 -25.75 -4.80 -12.48
C PRO A 177 -24.47 -4.89 -13.34
N ARG A 178 -23.33 -4.43 -12.79
CA ARG A 178 -22.03 -4.52 -13.46
C ARG A 178 -21.52 -5.96 -13.52
N TRP A 179 -21.65 -6.70 -12.43
CA TRP A 179 -21.23 -8.10 -12.36
C TRP A 179 -22.00 -8.95 -13.38
N ASP A 180 -23.32 -8.79 -13.44
CA ASP A 180 -24.19 -9.49 -14.38
C ASP A 180 -23.83 -9.15 -15.83
N TYR A 181 -23.53 -7.88 -16.11
CA TYR A 181 -23.08 -7.43 -17.43
C TYR A 181 -21.78 -8.14 -17.86
N LEU A 182 -20.76 -8.16 -16.98
CA LEU A 182 -19.48 -8.79 -17.28
C LEU A 182 -19.64 -10.29 -17.54
N ILE A 183 -20.44 -10.99 -16.73
CA ILE A 183 -20.77 -12.42 -16.92
C ILE A 183 -21.49 -12.64 -18.26
N ALA A 184 -22.44 -11.77 -18.61
CA ALA A 184 -23.17 -11.87 -19.87
C ALA A 184 -22.30 -11.60 -21.12
N GLN A 185 -21.27 -10.75 -21.01
CA GLN A 185 -20.28 -10.51 -22.06
C GLN A 185 -19.36 -11.73 -22.21
N ALA A 186 -18.83 -12.25 -21.09
CA ALA A 186 -17.99 -13.43 -21.06
C ALA A 186 -18.67 -14.69 -21.64
N ALA A 187 -19.96 -14.90 -21.34
CA ALA A 187 -20.76 -16.00 -21.92
C ALA A 187 -20.85 -15.96 -23.45
N ARG A 188 -20.65 -14.79 -24.06
CA ARG A 188 -20.60 -14.58 -25.52
C ARG A 188 -19.17 -14.55 -26.06
N ASN A 189 -18.17 -14.69 -25.20
CA ASN A 189 -16.74 -14.54 -25.51
C ASN A 189 -16.45 -13.21 -26.22
N VAL A 190 -17.01 -12.12 -25.68
CA VAL A 190 -16.78 -10.75 -26.14
C VAL A 190 -16.40 -9.87 -24.96
N SER A 191 -15.52 -8.90 -25.19
CA SER A 191 -15.27 -7.81 -24.25
C SER A 191 -15.01 -6.51 -25.01
N ASP A 192 -15.63 -5.44 -24.53
CA ASP A 192 -15.37 -4.07 -24.99
C ASP A 192 -14.11 -3.48 -24.34
N TYR A 193 -13.57 -4.14 -23.32
CA TYR A 193 -12.49 -3.66 -22.46
C TYR A 193 -11.32 -4.62 -22.44
N ASP A 194 -10.13 -4.06 -22.35
CA ASP A 194 -8.87 -4.80 -22.19
C ASP A 194 -8.61 -5.07 -20.70
N ILE A 195 -9.00 -4.13 -19.84
CA ILE A 195 -8.85 -4.19 -18.38
C ILE A 195 -10.14 -3.65 -17.74
N ILE A 196 -10.54 -4.27 -16.64
CA ILE A 196 -11.68 -3.85 -15.82
C ILE A 196 -11.24 -3.59 -14.38
N VAL A 197 -11.81 -2.56 -13.75
CA VAL A 197 -11.65 -2.33 -12.31
C VAL A 197 -12.81 -2.97 -11.55
N ILE A 198 -12.47 -3.84 -10.61
CA ILE A 198 -13.40 -4.61 -9.77
C ILE A 198 -12.90 -4.64 -8.32
N PRO A 199 -13.75 -4.85 -7.31
CA PRO A 199 -13.26 -5.17 -5.98
C PRO A 199 -12.69 -6.59 -5.95
N ASP A 200 -11.60 -6.79 -5.22
CA ASP A 200 -10.92 -8.09 -5.08
C ASP A 200 -11.84 -9.16 -4.48
N ASP A 201 -12.81 -8.77 -3.64
CA ASP A 201 -13.84 -9.67 -3.11
C ASP A 201 -14.80 -10.25 -4.16
N ARG A 202 -14.76 -9.77 -5.41
CA ARG A 202 -15.53 -10.30 -6.57
C ARG A 202 -14.76 -11.29 -7.42
N ILE A 203 -13.47 -11.48 -7.20
CA ILE A 203 -12.64 -12.34 -8.05
C ILE A 203 -13.23 -13.74 -8.14
N GLY A 204 -13.55 -14.38 -7.00
CA GLY A 204 -14.12 -15.72 -7.01
C GLY A 204 -15.40 -15.83 -7.84
N MET A 205 -16.33 -14.88 -7.68
CA MET A 205 -17.58 -14.85 -8.46
C MET A 205 -17.33 -14.68 -9.96
N LEU A 206 -16.39 -13.81 -10.35
CA LEU A 206 -16.08 -13.55 -11.76
C LEU A 206 -15.26 -14.68 -12.41
N VAL A 207 -14.43 -15.39 -11.63
CA VAL A 207 -13.79 -16.63 -12.08
C VAL A 207 -14.82 -17.74 -12.31
N GLU A 208 -15.75 -17.93 -11.39
CA GLU A 208 -16.85 -18.90 -11.58
C GLU A 208 -17.77 -18.52 -12.75
N GLY A 209 -17.90 -17.22 -13.04
CA GLY A 209 -18.57 -16.69 -14.23
C GLY A 209 -17.75 -16.79 -15.52
N ASN A 210 -16.55 -17.38 -15.49
CA ASN A 210 -15.60 -17.47 -16.60
C ASN A 210 -15.30 -16.10 -17.25
N VAL A 211 -15.22 -15.05 -16.44
CA VAL A 211 -15.01 -13.68 -16.92
C VAL A 211 -13.53 -13.36 -17.03
N LEU A 212 -12.70 -13.81 -16.09
CA LEU A 212 -11.34 -13.32 -15.92
C LEU A 212 -10.29 -14.23 -16.58
N ILE A 213 -9.23 -13.63 -17.09
CA ILE A 213 -8.02 -14.31 -17.54
C ILE A 213 -7.16 -14.63 -16.31
N ASP A 214 -6.68 -15.87 -16.20
CA ASP A 214 -5.64 -16.25 -15.23
C ASP A 214 -4.29 -15.68 -15.70
N VAL A 215 -3.75 -14.73 -14.93
CA VAL A 215 -2.51 -14.03 -15.23
C VAL A 215 -1.31 -14.61 -14.48
N SER A 216 -1.43 -15.75 -13.80
CA SER A 216 -0.36 -16.33 -12.97
C SER A 216 0.98 -16.47 -13.70
N ASN A 217 0.95 -16.99 -14.93
CA ASN A 217 2.17 -17.19 -15.72
C ASN A 217 2.78 -15.85 -16.17
N TRP A 218 1.94 -14.86 -16.47
CA TRP A 218 2.40 -13.52 -16.87
C TRP A 218 2.93 -12.74 -15.67
N TYR A 219 2.32 -12.89 -14.49
CA TYR A 219 2.87 -12.39 -13.24
C TYR A 219 4.21 -13.05 -12.92
N ALA A 220 4.35 -14.37 -13.08
CA ALA A 220 5.64 -15.03 -12.90
C ALA A 220 6.72 -14.56 -13.89
N ALA A 221 6.34 -14.17 -15.11
CA ALA A 221 7.25 -13.70 -16.15
C ALA A 221 7.62 -12.20 -16.01
N TYR A 222 6.67 -11.37 -15.58
CA TYR A 222 6.76 -9.90 -15.67
C TYR A 222 6.48 -9.17 -14.34
N GLY A 223 5.97 -9.88 -13.33
CA GLY A 223 5.61 -9.39 -12.00
C GLY A 223 6.78 -9.42 -11.03
N ASN A 224 7.76 -8.56 -11.28
CA ASN A 224 8.88 -8.34 -10.37
C ASN A 224 8.50 -7.32 -9.31
N ASP A 225 7.84 -7.74 -8.21
CA ASP A 225 7.67 -6.99 -6.95
C ASP A 225 6.60 -5.88 -6.85
N TYR A 226 5.77 -5.68 -7.87
CA TYR A 226 4.80 -4.58 -7.85
C TYR A 226 3.56 -4.84 -6.95
N MET A 227 3.26 -6.10 -6.61
CA MET A 227 2.12 -6.47 -5.75
C MET A 227 2.58 -6.85 -4.35
N ASP A 228 1.94 -6.24 -3.35
CA ASP A 228 2.02 -6.67 -1.96
C ASP A 228 1.56 -8.13 -1.82
N PRO A 229 2.23 -8.99 -1.02
CA PRO A 229 1.83 -10.37 -0.78
C PRO A 229 0.35 -10.54 -0.37
N VAL A 230 -0.21 -9.57 0.35
CA VAL A 230 -1.62 -9.57 0.71
C VAL A 230 -2.52 -9.50 -0.52
N TYR A 231 -2.18 -8.67 -1.51
CA TYR A 231 -2.93 -8.55 -2.76
C TYR A 231 -2.69 -9.73 -3.71
N LEU A 232 -1.56 -10.42 -3.61
CA LEU A 232 -1.41 -11.72 -4.28
C LEU A 232 -2.39 -12.74 -3.72
N GLN A 233 -2.59 -12.76 -2.39
CA GLN A 233 -3.56 -13.66 -1.77
C GLN A 233 -4.99 -13.26 -2.10
N SER A 234 -5.36 -11.98 -1.96
CA SER A 234 -6.71 -11.51 -2.28
C SER A 234 -7.04 -11.59 -3.77
N GLY A 235 -6.02 -11.47 -4.62
CA GLY A 235 -6.07 -11.63 -6.07
C GLY A 235 -6.23 -13.07 -6.57
N SER A 236 -6.07 -14.06 -5.69
CA SER A 236 -6.01 -15.47 -6.06
C SER A 236 -7.33 -16.22 -5.83
N TYR A 237 -7.60 -17.20 -6.70
CA TYR A 237 -8.74 -18.10 -6.57
C TYR A 237 -8.50 -19.40 -7.35
N LYS A 238 -8.81 -20.57 -6.79
CA LYS A 238 -8.62 -21.90 -7.41
C LYS A 238 -7.22 -22.11 -8.02
N GLY A 239 -6.19 -21.63 -7.33
CA GLY A 239 -4.78 -21.75 -7.74
C GLY A 239 -4.31 -20.78 -8.82
N GLY A 240 -5.18 -19.94 -9.38
CA GLY A 240 -4.82 -18.87 -10.32
C GLY A 240 -4.78 -17.49 -9.67
N LEU A 241 -4.08 -16.55 -10.30
CA LEU A 241 -4.05 -15.12 -9.99
C LEU A 241 -4.84 -14.38 -11.07
N TYR A 242 -5.79 -13.53 -10.67
CA TYR A 242 -6.72 -12.89 -11.60
C TYR A 242 -6.74 -11.37 -11.48
N SER A 243 -5.80 -10.80 -10.73
CA SER A 243 -5.76 -9.38 -10.46
C SER A 243 -4.36 -8.80 -10.63
N MET A 244 -4.32 -7.49 -10.79
CA MET A 244 -3.13 -6.68 -10.88
C MET A 244 -3.37 -5.43 -10.03
N THR A 245 -2.44 -5.04 -9.17
CA THR A 245 -2.49 -3.75 -8.45
C THR A 245 -1.09 -3.31 -8.06
N GLU A 246 -0.80 -2.01 -8.17
CA GLU A 246 0.49 -1.41 -7.76
C GLU A 246 0.45 -0.82 -6.34
N GLY A 247 -0.69 -0.93 -5.65
CA GLY A 247 -0.87 -0.38 -4.32
C GLY A 247 -0.18 -1.19 -3.23
N THR A 248 0.14 -0.53 -2.13
CA THR A 248 0.53 -1.19 -0.87
C THR A 248 -0.73 -1.57 -0.08
N ALA A 249 -0.74 -2.78 0.48
CA ALA A 249 -1.83 -3.18 1.34
C ALA A 249 -1.89 -2.30 2.60
N GLY A 250 -3.11 -2.08 3.08
CA GLY A 250 -3.36 -1.18 4.18
C GLY A 250 -4.63 -1.55 4.93
N ILE A 251 -4.93 -0.70 5.91
CA ILE A 251 -6.12 -0.85 6.75
C ILE A 251 -7.35 -0.49 5.91
N TYR A 252 -8.40 -1.29 6.01
CA TYR A 252 -9.65 -1.02 5.30
C TYR A 252 -10.83 -0.97 6.25
N ASN A 253 -11.16 -2.10 6.89
CA ASN A 253 -12.25 -2.20 7.85
C ASN A 253 -11.78 -1.88 9.28
N VAL A 254 -12.46 -0.95 9.92
CA VAL A 254 -12.03 -0.32 11.17
C VAL A 254 -13.18 -0.13 12.16
N LEU A 255 -12.81 0.21 13.40
CA LEU A 255 -13.75 0.57 14.46
C LEU A 255 -13.73 2.09 14.66
N TYR A 256 -14.85 2.74 14.34
CA TYR A 256 -15.03 4.17 14.56
C TYR A 256 -15.75 4.45 15.88
N TYR A 257 -15.45 5.60 16.48
CA TYR A 257 -16.21 6.16 17.59
C TYR A 257 -16.63 7.62 17.33
N ASN A 258 -17.70 8.06 17.99
CA ASN A 258 -18.20 9.42 17.91
C ASN A 258 -17.47 10.33 18.93
N ILE A 259 -16.61 11.23 18.46
CA ILE A 259 -15.82 12.13 19.33
C ILE A 259 -16.74 13.07 20.11
N GLY A 260 -17.80 13.60 19.49
CA GLY A 260 -18.76 14.48 20.17
C GLY A 260 -19.46 13.79 21.36
N MET A 261 -19.76 12.50 21.24
CA MET A 261 -20.28 11.71 22.37
C MET A 261 -19.23 11.48 23.46
N VAL A 262 -17.97 11.21 23.09
CA VAL A 262 -16.87 11.11 24.05
C VAL A 262 -16.73 12.39 24.88
N GLU A 263 -16.72 13.54 24.21
CA GLU A 263 -16.65 14.86 24.86
C GLU A 263 -17.87 15.12 25.77
N LYS A 264 -19.09 14.85 25.28
CA LYS A 264 -20.35 15.01 26.03
C LYS A 264 -20.37 14.17 27.30
N LEU A 265 -19.85 12.94 27.25
CA LEU A 265 -19.84 12.00 28.37
C LEU A 265 -18.65 12.21 29.33
N GLY A 266 -17.67 13.04 28.95
CA GLY A 266 -16.45 13.27 29.71
C GLY A 266 -15.67 11.97 29.94
N ILE A 267 -15.65 11.09 28.95
CA ILE A 267 -14.93 9.81 28.98
C ILE A 267 -13.60 9.92 28.25
N LYS A 268 -12.73 8.95 28.49
CA LYS A 268 -11.44 8.85 27.82
C LYS A 268 -11.64 8.39 26.37
N GLU A 269 -10.85 8.91 25.43
CA GLU A 269 -10.89 8.45 24.05
C GLU A 269 -10.42 6.99 23.93
N PRO A 270 -11.14 6.13 23.17
CA PRO A 270 -10.71 4.76 22.90
C PRO A 270 -9.31 4.67 22.29
N ALA A 271 -8.99 5.56 21.34
CA ALA A 271 -7.67 5.64 20.72
C ALA A 271 -6.55 5.91 21.73
N GLN A 272 -6.82 6.76 22.74
CA GLN A 272 -5.86 7.02 23.81
C GLN A 272 -5.59 5.77 24.66
N ILE A 273 -6.62 4.99 24.96
CA ILE A 273 -6.48 3.71 25.70
C ILE A 273 -5.64 2.73 24.87
N PHE A 274 -5.82 2.71 23.55
CA PHE A 274 -4.99 1.94 22.63
C PHE A 274 -3.53 2.43 22.60
N ASN A 275 -3.32 3.74 22.54
CA ASN A 275 -1.98 4.33 22.49
C ASN A 275 -1.16 3.97 23.73
N GLU A 276 -1.80 3.97 24.90
CA GLU A 276 -1.25 3.49 26.17
C GLU A 276 -1.03 1.97 26.26
N GLY A 277 -1.48 1.22 25.25
CA GLY A 277 -1.34 -0.23 25.18
C GLY A 277 -2.37 -1.01 25.98
N ASN A 278 -3.47 -0.39 26.41
CA ASN A 278 -4.46 -0.99 27.31
C ASN A 278 -5.77 -1.42 26.60
N TRP A 279 -5.88 -1.22 25.28
CA TRP A 279 -7.10 -1.53 24.52
C TRP A 279 -7.25 -3.02 24.22
N THR A 280 -7.64 -3.77 25.25
CA THR A 280 -7.82 -5.22 25.20
C THR A 280 -9.29 -5.61 25.22
N TYR A 281 -9.60 -6.88 25.01
CA TYR A 281 -10.95 -7.44 25.14
C TYR A 281 -11.60 -7.09 26.48
N SER A 282 -10.89 -7.33 27.60
CA SER A 282 -11.40 -7.00 28.93
C SER A 282 -11.65 -5.50 29.12
N GLU A 283 -10.72 -4.65 28.67
CA GLU A 283 -10.89 -3.20 28.79
C GLU A 283 -11.98 -2.66 27.87
N PHE A 284 -12.10 -3.18 26.65
CA PHE A 284 -13.18 -2.86 25.71
C PHE A 284 -14.55 -3.16 26.30
N LYS A 285 -14.76 -4.39 26.80
CA LYS A 285 -16.04 -4.76 27.44
C LYS A 285 -16.36 -3.82 28.60
N LYS A 286 -15.38 -3.58 29.48
CA LYS A 286 -15.54 -2.68 30.63
C LYS A 286 -15.89 -1.26 30.19
N TYR A 287 -15.21 -0.74 29.16
CA TYR A 287 -15.44 0.59 28.63
C TYR A 287 -16.84 0.71 28.03
N VAL A 288 -17.25 -0.24 27.20
CA VAL A 288 -18.57 -0.27 26.55
C VAL A 288 -19.71 -0.31 27.58
N LEU A 289 -19.60 -1.13 28.62
CA LEU A 289 -20.60 -1.21 29.68
C LEU A 289 -20.66 0.06 30.55
N ASP A 290 -19.50 0.65 30.87
CA ASP A 290 -19.44 1.94 31.60
C ASP A 290 -20.08 3.07 30.78
N VAL A 291 -19.81 3.10 29.47
CA VAL A 291 -20.46 4.04 28.54
C VAL A 291 -21.95 3.84 28.54
N GLN A 292 -22.44 2.61 28.37
CA GLN A 292 -23.88 2.33 28.33
C GLN A 292 -24.59 2.80 29.61
N GLY A 293 -23.95 2.67 30.77
CA GLY A 293 -24.49 3.17 32.04
C GLY A 293 -24.68 4.69 32.11
N ARG A 294 -24.12 5.45 31.16
CA ARG A 294 -24.24 6.91 31.05
C ARG A 294 -25.17 7.34 29.91
N LEU A 295 -25.61 6.40 29.08
CA LEU A 295 -26.48 6.62 27.91
C LEU A 295 -27.96 6.48 28.28
N GLY A 296 -28.84 7.10 27.49
CA GLY A 296 -30.29 6.98 27.65
C GLY A 296 -30.88 5.70 27.03
N ASP A 297 -32.18 5.46 27.28
CA ASP A 297 -32.92 4.24 26.89
C ASP A 297 -32.97 3.92 25.38
N SER A 298 -32.47 4.79 24.51
CA SER A 298 -32.43 4.61 23.05
C SER A 298 -31.07 4.98 22.45
N GLU A 299 -30.06 5.11 23.30
CA GLU A 299 -28.66 5.30 22.95
C GLU A 299 -27.89 4.01 23.28
N TYR A 300 -26.91 3.67 22.46
CA TYR A 300 -26.16 2.42 22.55
C TYR A 300 -24.66 2.67 22.55
N ALA A 301 -23.90 1.85 23.28
CA ALA A 301 -22.45 1.89 23.17
C ALA A 301 -22.00 1.32 21.80
N LEU A 302 -22.58 0.20 21.36
CA LEU A 302 -22.29 -0.42 20.04
C LEU A 302 -23.52 -0.40 19.12
N THR A 303 -23.31 -0.27 17.81
CA THR A 303 -24.32 -0.54 16.77
C THR A 303 -23.70 -1.26 15.57
N GLY A 304 -24.52 -1.77 14.66
CA GLY A 304 -24.08 -2.48 13.47
C GLY A 304 -24.12 -4.01 13.61
N ASN A 305 -23.44 -4.72 12.71
CA ASN A 305 -23.48 -6.18 12.65
C ASN A 305 -22.36 -6.79 13.52
N PRO A 306 -22.68 -7.62 14.54
CA PRO A 306 -21.69 -8.22 15.44
C PRO A 306 -20.65 -9.10 14.74
N ALA A 307 -20.94 -9.62 13.54
CA ALA A 307 -19.96 -10.39 12.78
C ALA A 307 -18.70 -9.57 12.39
N TYR A 308 -18.83 -8.25 12.20
CA TYR A 308 -17.68 -7.36 11.93
C TYR A 308 -16.83 -7.14 13.18
N TYR A 309 -17.47 -6.95 14.33
CA TYR A 309 -16.77 -6.86 15.60
C TYR A 309 -16.02 -8.15 15.88
N TRP A 310 -16.68 -9.29 15.72
CA TRP A 310 -16.11 -10.60 15.95
C TRP A 310 -14.87 -10.87 15.07
N ILE A 311 -14.95 -10.61 13.76
CA ILE A 311 -13.81 -10.85 12.86
C ILE A 311 -12.67 -9.86 13.15
N GLY A 312 -12.97 -8.59 13.38
CA GLY A 312 -11.97 -7.57 13.71
C GLY A 312 -11.24 -7.87 15.02
N MET A 313 -11.98 -8.30 16.05
CA MET A 313 -11.43 -8.76 17.33
C MET A 313 -10.52 -9.98 17.16
N LEU A 314 -10.97 -11.00 16.42
CA LEU A 314 -10.16 -12.17 16.12
C LEU A 314 -8.87 -11.80 15.38
N ASN A 315 -8.98 -10.93 14.36
CA ASN A 315 -7.85 -10.48 13.57
C ASN A 315 -6.86 -9.64 14.40
N ALA A 316 -7.33 -8.84 15.36
CA ALA A 316 -6.48 -8.14 16.32
C ALA A 316 -5.63 -9.10 17.17
N GLY A 317 -6.11 -10.32 17.39
CA GLY A 317 -5.33 -11.41 18.00
C GLY A 317 -4.21 -11.99 17.12
N GLY A 318 -4.03 -11.50 15.89
CA GLY A 318 -3.06 -12.06 14.95
C GLY A 318 -3.53 -13.36 14.27
N VAL A 319 -4.85 -13.60 14.26
CA VAL A 319 -5.44 -14.83 13.74
C VAL A 319 -6.42 -14.49 12.63
N ALA A 320 -6.20 -15.04 11.43
CA ALA A 320 -7.21 -15.02 10.36
C ALA A 320 -8.28 -16.08 10.65
N ALA A 321 -9.57 -15.77 10.48
CA ALA A 321 -10.65 -16.75 10.58
C ALA A 321 -10.52 -17.85 9.53
N ALA A 322 -10.01 -17.50 8.35
CA ALA A 322 -9.62 -18.45 7.32
C ALA A 322 -8.22 -18.10 6.80
N GLU A 323 -7.32 -19.08 6.75
CA GLU A 323 -5.95 -18.91 6.24
C GLU A 323 -5.83 -19.55 4.85
N PRO A 324 -5.77 -18.77 3.76
CA PRO A 324 -5.62 -19.31 2.40
C PRO A 324 -4.38 -20.18 2.22
N ALA A 325 -3.25 -19.76 2.79
CA ALA A 325 -1.96 -20.45 2.60
C ALA A 325 -1.90 -21.84 3.23
N THR A 326 -2.63 -22.07 4.33
CA THR A 326 -2.62 -23.33 5.09
C THR A 326 -3.94 -24.09 4.97
N LEU A 327 -4.95 -23.49 4.32
CA LEU A 327 -6.34 -23.94 4.26
C LEU A 327 -6.94 -24.21 5.66
N LYS A 328 -6.45 -23.50 6.68
CA LYS A 328 -6.90 -23.66 8.05
C LYS A 328 -8.05 -22.71 8.35
N LEU A 329 -9.11 -23.25 8.94
CA LEU A 329 -10.23 -22.48 9.47
C LEU A 329 -10.07 -22.33 10.99
N ASN A 330 -10.16 -21.10 11.50
CA ASN A 330 -9.92 -20.72 12.90
C ASN A 330 -11.16 -20.13 13.59
N ILE A 331 -12.37 -20.40 13.08
CA ILE A 331 -13.61 -19.89 13.68
C ILE A 331 -13.85 -20.39 15.12
N ASP A 332 -13.15 -21.43 15.55
CA ASP A 332 -13.20 -22.01 16.90
C ASP A 332 -11.93 -21.72 17.74
N HIS A 333 -11.07 -20.84 17.25
CA HIS A 333 -9.91 -20.37 18.01
C HIS A 333 -10.35 -19.75 19.34
N PRO A 334 -9.60 -19.91 20.44
CA PRO A 334 -9.98 -19.33 21.74
C PRO A 334 -10.34 -17.84 21.67
N TYR A 335 -9.58 -17.03 20.91
CA TYR A 335 -9.89 -15.62 20.69
C TYR A 335 -11.20 -15.37 19.93
N ALA A 336 -11.61 -16.28 19.05
CA ALA A 336 -12.88 -16.20 18.33
C ALA A 336 -14.06 -16.52 19.26
N VAL A 337 -13.89 -17.51 20.14
CA VAL A 337 -14.88 -17.88 21.16
C VAL A 337 -15.06 -16.74 22.16
N GLU A 338 -13.96 -16.21 22.70
CA GLU A 338 -13.98 -15.12 23.68
C GLU A 338 -14.58 -13.84 23.09
N ALA A 339 -14.25 -13.49 21.84
CA ALA A 339 -14.87 -12.35 21.16
C ALA A 339 -16.39 -12.52 21.02
N ALA A 340 -16.86 -13.71 20.64
CA ALA A 340 -18.29 -13.97 20.52
C ALA A 340 -19.00 -13.86 21.87
N GLU A 341 -18.43 -14.43 22.93
CA GLU A 341 -18.96 -14.37 24.30
C GLU A 341 -19.05 -12.93 24.82
N ILE A 342 -18.01 -12.11 24.60
CA ILE A 342 -18.04 -10.69 24.97
C ILE A 342 -19.16 -9.95 24.25
N LEU A 343 -19.34 -10.16 22.94
CA LEU A 343 -20.40 -9.51 22.19
C LEU A 343 -21.79 -9.92 22.68
N ARG A 344 -21.96 -11.19 23.06
CA ARG A 344 -23.19 -11.69 23.69
C ARG A 344 -23.46 -11.02 25.02
N GLU A 345 -22.46 -10.91 25.89
CA GLU A 345 -22.60 -10.26 27.20
C GLU A 345 -22.91 -8.76 27.08
N VAL A 346 -22.23 -8.07 26.16
CA VAL A 346 -22.51 -6.65 25.85
C VAL A 346 -23.95 -6.46 25.37
N PHE A 347 -24.48 -7.39 24.56
CA PHE A 347 -25.88 -7.36 24.12
C PHE A 347 -26.84 -7.62 25.28
N ASP A 348 -26.59 -8.64 26.10
CA ASP A 348 -27.45 -9.00 27.24
C ASP A 348 -27.55 -7.86 28.27
N ASP A 349 -26.50 -7.07 28.43
CA ASP A 349 -26.47 -5.86 29.27
C ASP A 349 -27.06 -4.61 28.58
N GLY A 350 -27.62 -4.75 27.38
CA GLY A 350 -28.28 -3.68 26.64
C GLY A 350 -27.33 -2.65 26.01
N ALA A 351 -26.04 -2.96 25.91
CA ALA A 351 -25.01 -2.07 25.39
C ALA A 351 -24.77 -2.17 23.88
N PHE A 352 -25.54 -3.02 23.19
CA PHE A 352 -25.52 -3.18 21.73
C PHE A 352 -26.92 -2.93 21.17
N ASP A 353 -27.04 -2.03 20.19
CA ASP A 353 -28.24 -1.82 19.39
C ASP A 353 -28.82 -3.16 18.88
N PRO A 354 -30.08 -3.51 19.22
CA PRO A 354 -30.68 -4.75 18.79
C PRO A 354 -31.04 -4.78 17.30
N ASN A 355 -31.02 -3.63 16.62
CA ASN A 355 -31.24 -3.54 15.18
C ASN A 355 -29.90 -3.67 14.42
N PHE A 356 -29.44 -4.91 14.25
CA PHE A 356 -28.19 -5.19 13.53
C PHE A 356 -28.27 -4.84 12.05
N MET A 357 -27.67 -3.72 11.68
CA MET A 357 -27.59 -3.20 10.31
C MET A 357 -26.13 -3.05 9.88
N VAL A 358 -25.90 -2.66 8.63
CA VAL A 358 -24.54 -2.46 8.06
C VAL A 358 -24.50 -1.16 7.24
N GLU A 359 -23.30 -0.62 7.04
CA GLU A 359 -23.05 0.54 6.18
C GLU A 359 -24.00 1.73 6.45
N GLN A 360 -24.58 2.33 5.40
CA GLN A 360 -25.50 3.47 5.48
C GLN A 360 -26.80 3.16 6.22
N TYR A 361 -27.09 1.91 6.55
CA TYR A 361 -28.35 1.52 7.19
C TYR A 361 -28.26 1.46 8.73
N MET A 362 -27.10 1.75 9.32
CA MET A 362 -26.90 1.78 10.78
C MET A 362 -27.57 3.01 11.40
N THR A 363 -28.88 2.95 11.60
CA THR A 363 -29.69 4.10 12.07
C THR A 363 -29.22 4.67 13.41
N ALA A 364 -28.83 3.86 14.40
CA ALA A 364 -28.33 4.40 15.66
C ALA A 364 -27.04 5.21 15.50
N TRP A 365 -26.16 4.82 14.57
CA TRP A 365 -24.97 5.59 14.23
C TRP A 365 -25.34 6.90 13.53
N ASN A 366 -26.16 6.81 12.47
CA ASN A 366 -26.55 7.98 11.67
C ASN A 366 -27.35 9.00 12.49
N ASP A 367 -28.19 8.55 13.44
CA ASP A 367 -28.99 9.40 14.32
C ASP A 367 -28.19 9.95 15.53
N GLN A 368 -26.87 9.75 15.57
CA GLN A 368 -25.99 10.15 16.69
C GLN A 368 -26.39 9.52 18.04
N ARG A 369 -26.96 8.31 18.01
CA ARG A 369 -27.39 7.53 19.18
C ARG A 369 -26.47 6.37 19.51
N ALA A 370 -25.34 6.22 18.83
CA ALA A 370 -24.37 5.16 19.12
C ALA A 370 -22.95 5.71 19.24
N LEU A 371 -22.19 5.20 20.22
CA LEU A 371 -20.80 5.59 20.39
C LEU A 371 -19.90 4.95 19.34
N PHE A 372 -20.03 3.65 19.07
CA PHE A 372 -19.17 2.91 18.14
C PHE A 372 -19.93 2.34 16.94
N ALA A 373 -19.27 2.32 15.78
CA ALA A 373 -19.69 1.58 14.60
C ALA A 373 -18.48 1.00 13.85
N ALA A 374 -18.65 -0.20 13.30
CA ALA A 374 -17.72 -0.75 12.30
C ALA A 374 -17.89 0.00 10.96
N GLY A 375 -16.81 0.26 10.24
CA GLY A 375 -16.89 0.89 8.92
C GLY A 375 -15.60 0.76 8.13
N ASP A 376 -15.66 1.05 6.84
CA ASP A 376 -14.44 1.11 6.02
C ASP A 376 -13.89 2.53 5.97
N LEU A 377 -12.58 2.69 5.84
CA LEU A 377 -11.94 4.02 5.82
C LEU A 377 -12.59 4.98 4.82
N TRP A 378 -12.96 4.49 3.63
CA TRP A 378 -13.55 5.29 2.56
C TRP A 378 -14.96 5.81 2.88
N PHE A 379 -15.62 5.35 3.95
CA PHE A 379 -16.95 5.82 4.32
C PHE A 379 -16.96 7.31 4.71
N VAL A 380 -15.89 7.78 5.37
CA VAL A 380 -15.76 9.17 5.85
C VAL A 380 -15.72 10.14 4.66
N ASN A 381 -16.53 11.19 4.74
CA ASN A 381 -16.73 12.20 3.70
C ASN A 381 -17.30 11.65 2.38
N ASN A 382 -17.87 10.44 2.39
CA ASN A 382 -18.60 9.92 1.24
C ASN A 382 -20.09 10.30 1.32
N ALA A 383 -20.60 10.97 0.28
CA ALA A 383 -21.97 11.47 0.23
C ALA A 383 -23.07 10.42 0.43
N THR A 384 -22.79 9.13 0.21
CA THR A 384 -23.75 8.04 0.34
C THR A 384 -23.49 7.09 1.51
N ARG A 385 -22.38 7.29 2.23
CA ARG A 385 -22.03 6.53 3.44
C ARG A 385 -22.07 7.45 4.64
N TRP A 386 -20.98 8.16 4.94
CA TRP A 386 -20.88 9.10 6.04
C TRP A 386 -20.47 10.48 5.49
N PRO A 387 -21.44 11.31 5.08
CA PRO A 387 -21.16 12.66 4.58
C PRO A 387 -20.55 13.55 5.67
N GLU A 388 -19.92 14.65 5.25
CA GLU A 388 -19.27 15.60 6.16
C GLU A 388 -20.23 16.19 7.21
N ASP A 389 -21.53 16.21 6.94
CA ASP A 389 -22.57 16.77 7.81
C ASP A 389 -23.51 15.69 8.41
N LEU A 390 -23.05 14.43 8.52
CA LEU A 390 -23.88 13.30 9.00
C LEU A 390 -24.63 13.59 10.30
N TRP A 391 -24.01 14.31 11.25
CA TRP A 391 -24.61 14.65 12.54
C TRP A 391 -25.03 16.12 12.67
N GLY A 392 -25.27 16.82 11.56
CA GLY A 392 -25.85 18.17 11.53
C GLY A 392 -25.01 19.17 10.76
N THR A 393 -23.80 19.46 11.24
CA THR A 393 -22.81 20.29 10.52
C THR A 393 -21.45 19.58 10.43
N PRO A 394 -20.56 20.04 9.54
CA PRO A 394 -19.18 19.57 9.50
C PRO A 394 -18.46 19.66 10.86
N GLU A 395 -18.68 20.73 11.61
CA GLU A 395 -18.05 20.93 12.92
C GLU A 395 -18.61 19.99 14.01
N GLU A 396 -19.84 19.49 13.85
CA GLU A 396 -20.47 18.54 14.78
C GLU A 396 -20.14 17.07 14.41
N THR A 397 -19.73 16.82 13.17
CA THR A 397 -19.51 15.48 12.62
C THR A 397 -18.05 15.06 12.77
N LYS A 398 -17.71 14.56 13.97
CA LYS A 398 -16.32 14.20 14.32
C LYS A 398 -16.13 12.70 14.56
N TYR A 399 -15.44 12.06 13.63
CA TYR A 399 -15.10 10.63 13.70
C TYR A 399 -13.77 10.41 14.42
N GLY A 400 -13.76 9.50 15.38
CA GLY A 400 -12.57 8.92 15.99
C GLY A 400 -12.32 7.52 15.43
N TYR A 401 -11.06 7.14 15.31
CA TYR A 401 -10.64 5.80 14.89
C TYR A 401 -9.95 5.10 16.06
N VAL A 402 -10.27 3.84 16.30
CA VAL A 402 -9.50 2.98 17.17
C VAL A 402 -9.29 1.62 16.50
N PRO A 403 -8.12 0.98 16.66
CA PRO A 403 -7.95 -0.40 16.22
C PRO A 403 -8.93 -1.32 16.96
N TRP A 404 -9.25 -2.46 16.35
CA TRP A 404 -10.02 -3.50 17.03
C TRP A 404 -9.35 -3.89 18.36
N PRO A 405 -10.12 -4.11 19.45
CA PRO A 405 -9.52 -4.50 20.72
C PRO A 405 -8.88 -5.87 20.57
N ARG A 406 -7.72 -6.06 21.18
CA ARG A 406 -6.92 -7.30 21.09
C ARG A 406 -7.15 -8.22 22.30
N PRO A 407 -6.88 -9.52 22.20
CA PRO A 407 -6.85 -10.40 23.37
C PRO A 407 -5.91 -9.87 24.46
N ASP A 408 -6.23 -10.19 25.72
CA ASP A 408 -5.50 -9.67 26.89
C ASP A 408 -4.02 -10.12 26.93
N ASP A 409 -3.71 -11.27 26.33
CA ASP A 409 -2.38 -11.89 26.29
C ASP A 409 -1.51 -11.47 25.09
N ILE A 410 -2.05 -10.72 24.13
CA ILE A 410 -1.35 -10.23 22.93
C ILE A 410 -0.84 -8.81 23.19
N SER A 411 0.44 -8.49 22.95
CA SER A 411 0.90 -7.09 23.10
C SER A 411 0.39 -6.16 21.99
N LYS A 412 0.47 -4.84 22.17
CA LYS A 412 0.14 -3.84 21.13
C LYS A 412 0.95 -4.09 19.84
N GLU A 413 2.23 -4.48 19.97
CA GLU A 413 3.14 -4.72 18.86
C GLU A 413 2.86 -6.04 18.12
N GLN A 414 2.24 -7.00 18.81
CA GLN A 414 1.86 -8.31 18.26
C GLN A 414 0.47 -8.29 17.61
N GLN A 415 -0.29 -7.20 17.79
CA GLN A 415 -1.63 -7.06 17.24
C GLN A 415 -1.63 -7.25 15.71
N GLY A 416 -2.51 -8.15 15.26
CA GLY A 416 -2.70 -8.43 13.85
C GLY A 416 -3.48 -7.33 13.14
N VAL A 417 -3.23 -7.19 11.84
CA VAL A 417 -3.95 -6.26 10.96
C VAL A 417 -4.44 -7.00 9.73
N ALA A 418 -5.74 -7.16 9.58
CA ALA A 418 -6.27 -7.73 8.36
C ALA A 418 -6.36 -6.65 7.27
N ALA A 419 -6.00 -6.99 6.04
CA ALA A 419 -6.51 -6.28 4.88
C ALA A 419 -7.89 -6.78 4.51
N GLY A 420 -8.75 -5.85 4.13
CA GLY A 420 -9.99 -6.13 3.45
C GLY A 420 -10.15 -5.26 2.20
N GLY A 421 -10.92 -5.74 1.24
CA GLY A 421 -11.59 -5.02 0.16
C GLY A 421 -10.79 -3.93 -0.51
N THR A 422 -10.20 -4.20 -1.67
CA THR A 422 -9.62 -3.15 -2.51
C THR A 422 -10.14 -3.21 -3.94
N ALA A 423 -10.17 -2.06 -4.61
CA ALA A 423 -10.30 -2.03 -6.05
C ALA A 423 -9.00 -2.56 -6.69
N THR A 424 -9.14 -3.42 -7.68
CA THR A 424 -8.03 -4.05 -8.39
C THR A 424 -8.33 -4.12 -9.88
N TYR A 425 -7.28 -4.18 -10.68
CA TYR A 425 -7.40 -4.37 -12.13
C TYR A 425 -7.50 -5.86 -12.44
N ALA A 426 -8.37 -6.25 -13.36
CA ALA A 426 -8.44 -7.60 -13.88
C ALA A 426 -8.61 -7.57 -15.40
N MET A 427 -8.19 -8.62 -16.10
CA MET A 427 -8.37 -8.72 -17.55
C MET A 427 -9.55 -9.64 -17.88
N PRO A 428 -10.60 -9.14 -18.55
CA PRO A 428 -11.70 -9.98 -18.97
C PRO A 428 -11.33 -10.81 -20.21
N ILE A 429 -11.97 -11.97 -20.38
CA ILE A 429 -11.87 -12.77 -21.61
C ILE A 429 -12.64 -12.11 -22.77
N GLY A 430 -12.38 -12.54 -24.00
CA GLY A 430 -13.21 -12.19 -25.16
C GLY A 430 -12.84 -10.89 -25.89
N ARG A 431 -11.72 -10.24 -25.52
CA ARG A 431 -11.18 -9.12 -26.28
C ARG A 431 -10.57 -9.58 -27.61
N ASP A 432 -10.91 -8.93 -28.72
CA ASP A 432 -10.40 -9.23 -30.06
C ASP A 432 -9.26 -8.28 -30.47
N TYR A 433 -8.06 -8.84 -30.66
CA TYR A 433 -6.85 -8.11 -31.04
C TYR A 433 -6.45 -8.29 -32.51
N SER A 434 -7.23 -9.04 -33.30
CA SER A 434 -6.83 -9.47 -34.65
C SER A 434 -6.57 -8.33 -35.65
N ALA A 435 -7.05 -7.11 -35.34
CA ALA A 435 -6.85 -5.92 -36.15
C ALA A 435 -5.48 -5.23 -35.96
N TYR A 436 -4.71 -5.58 -34.91
CA TYR A 436 -3.55 -4.82 -34.44
C TYR A 436 -2.19 -5.51 -34.70
N GLY A 437 -2.18 -6.57 -35.50
CA GLY A 437 -0.97 -7.30 -35.85
C GLY A 437 -0.66 -8.48 -34.91
N PRO A 438 0.39 -9.26 -35.23
CA PRO A 438 0.63 -10.56 -34.60
C PRO A 438 1.19 -10.47 -33.16
N GLU A 439 1.79 -9.34 -32.79
CA GLU A 439 2.34 -9.11 -31.45
C GLU A 439 1.27 -8.56 -30.49
N CYS A 440 0.14 -8.07 -31.00
CA CYS A 440 -0.96 -7.61 -30.16
C CYS A 440 -1.74 -8.81 -29.59
N THR A 441 -1.39 -9.22 -28.39
CA THR A 441 -2.01 -10.33 -27.65
C THR A 441 -2.41 -9.87 -26.25
N SER A 442 -3.29 -10.62 -25.57
CA SER A 442 -3.64 -10.33 -24.18
C SER A 442 -2.42 -10.32 -23.24
N GLU A 443 -1.43 -11.17 -23.49
CA GLU A 443 -0.18 -11.21 -22.73
C GLU A 443 0.65 -9.95 -22.94
N ASN A 444 0.76 -9.46 -24.17
CA ASN A 444 1.51 -8.24 -24.44
C ASN A 444 0.77 -6.97 -24.01
N VAL A 445 -0.58 -7.00 -23.97
CA VAL A 445 -1.38 -5.96 -23.32
C VAL A 445 -1.18 -5.97 -21.80
N TYR A 446 -1.16 -7.15 -21.17
CA TYR A 446 -0.78 -7.30 -19.77
C TYR A 446 0.60 -6.71 -19.52
N LEU A 447 1.61 -7.11 -20.30
CA LEU A 447 2.98 -6.62 -20.19
C LEU A 447 3.06 -5.09 -20.32
N ALA A 448 2.39 -4.51 -21.33
CA ALA A 448 2.33 -3.06 -21.51
C ALA A 448 1.73 -2.37 -20.28
N PHE A 449 0.63 -2.91 -19.75
CA PHE A 449 -0.04 -2.32 -18.59
C PHE A 449 0.79 -2.42 -17.32
N VAL A 450 1.32 -3.60 -16.96
CA VAL A 450 2.15 -3.74 -15.75
C VAL A 450 3.51 -3.01 -15.87
N THR A 451 3.98 -2.75 -17.09
CA THR A 451 5.14 -1.86 -17.31
C THR A 451 4.85 -0.45 -16.80
N THR A 452 3.60 0.02 -16.83
CA THR A 452 3.26 1.32 -16.23
C THR A 452 3.52 1.34 -14.72
N PHE A 453 3.30 0.23 -14.01
CA PHE A 453 3.53 0.15 -12.56
C PHE A 453 5.03 0.22 -12.25
N HIS A 454 5.82 -0.58 -12.96
CA HIS A 454 7.28 -0.59 -12.83
C HIS A 454 7.90 0.77 -13.13
N LYS A 455 7.47 1.40 -14.23
CA LYS A 455 7.96 2.72 -14.61
C LYS A 455 7.50 3.83 -13.67
N THR A 456 6.28 3.72 -13.12
CA THR A 456 5.82 4.67 -12.10
C THR A 456 6.72 4.61 -10.87
N LYS A 457 7.04 3.41 -10.37
CA LYS A 457 7.98 3.21 -9.26
C LYS A 457 9.37 3.77 -9.58
N GLU A 458 9.91 3.44 -10.75
CA GLU A 458 11.23 3.93 -11.21
C GLU A 458 11.29 5.46 -11.28
N PHE A 459 10.26 6.12 -11.81
CA PHE A 459 10.22 7.58 -11.92
C PHE A 459 9.98 8.26 -10.56
N LEU A 460 9.19 7.66 -9.68
CA LEU A 460 9.01 8.14 -8.31
C LEU A 460 10.32 8.16 -7.53
N GLU A 461 11.14 7.10 -7.65
CA GLU A 461 12.45 7.01 -6.98
C GLU A 461 13.45 8.08 -7.45
N GLN A 462 13.23 8.67 -8.63
CA GLN A 462 14.06 9.74 -9.21
C GLN A 462 13.59 11.15 -8.82
N MET A 463 12.38 11.27 -8.29
CA MET A 463 11.83 12.55 -7.85
C MET A 463 12.42 12.95 -6.49
N PRO A 464 12.51 14.27 -6.18
CA PRO A 464 12.87 14.70 -4.85
C PRO A 464 11.94 14.05 -3.83
N SER A 465 12.50 13.43 -2.77
CA SER A 465 11.65 12.77 -1.78
C SER A 465 10.73 13.83 -1.17
N GLU A 466 9.43 13.59 -1.28
CA GLU A 466 8.45 14.38 -0.56
C GLU A 466 8.58 14.09 0.94
N ASP A 467 8.02 14.97 1.77
CA ASP A 467 7.96 14.75 3.21
C ASP A 467 6.96 13.60 3.48
N GLU A 468 7.50 12.38 3.50
CA GLU A 468 6.74 11.14 3.73
C GLU A 468 5.94 11.21 5.04
N GLU A 469 6.50 11.86 6.07
CA GLU A 469 5.81 12.06 7.35
C GLU A 469 4.59 12.97 7.18
N ALA A 470 4.74 14.10 6.48
CA ALA A 470 3.64 15.01 6.21
C ALA A 470 2.51 14.36 5.37
N GLN A 471 2.86 13.50 4.41
CA GLN A 471 1.87 12.78 3.60
C GLN A 471 1.10 11.75 4.41
N ARG A 472 1.81 10.99 5.23
CA ARG A 472 1.21 10.01 6.13
C ARG A 472 0.28 10.70 7.12
N LEU A 473 0.71 11.84 7.68
CA LEU A 473 -0.11 12.65 8.57
C LEU A 473 -1.38 13.16 7.85
N ALA A 474 -1.25 13.70 6.64
CA ALA A 474 -2.38 14.16 5.84
C ALA A 474 -3.37 13.02 5.50
N PHE A 475 -2.87 11.81 5.23
CA PHE A 475 -3.71 10.62 5.05
C PHE A 475 -4.52 10.32 6.31
N ALA A 476 -3.89 10.29 7.49
CA ALA A 476 -4.59 9.97 8.73
C ALA A 476 -5.63 11.03 9.10
N GLN A 477 -5.28 12.32 8.94
CA GLN A 477 -6.15 13.46 9.21
C GLN A 477 -7.39 13.56 8.30
N ARG A 478 -7.42 12.82 7.18
CA ARG A 478 -8.61 12.72 6.33
C ARG A 478 -9.76 11.97 7.02
N TYR A 479 -9.45 11.06 7.94
CA TYR A 479 -10.42 10.14 8.53
C TYR A 479 -10.81 10.49 9.96
N THR A 480 -10.05 11.38 10.61
CA THR A 480 -10.27 11.73 12.01
C THR A 480 -9.63 13.07 12.37
N GLU A 481 -10.29 13.80 13.27
CA GLU A 481 -9.79 15.04 13.88
C GLU A 481 -9.12 14.82 15.25
N SER A 482 -9.11 13.57 15.74
CA SER A 482 -8.50 13.23 17.04
C SER A 482 -7.01 12.94 16.88
N ASP A 483 -6.17 13.69 17.59
CA ASP A 483 -4.71 13.46 17.63
C ASP A 483 -4.39 12.02 18.08
N GLU A 484 -5.16 11.48 19.03
CA GLU A 484 -5.01 10.11 19.53
C GLU A 484 -5.37 9.09 18.44
N SER A 485 -6.44 9.34 17.68
CA SER A 485 -6.84 8.51 16.54
C SER A 485 -5.84 8.57 15.40
N VAL A 486 -5.27 9.75 15.12
CA VAL A 486 -4.19 9.94 14.14
C VAL A 486 -2.98 9.09 14.53
N GLU A 487 -2.52 9.19 15.79
CA GLU A 487 -1.40 8.38 16.29
C GLU A 487 -1.69 6.88 16.13
N ALA A 488 -2.89 6.44 16.51
CA ALA A 488 -3.29 5.05 16.41
C ALA A 488 -3.32 4.55 14.96
N LEU A 489 -3.88 5.34 14.03
CA LEU A 489 -3.99 4.97 12.62
C LEU A 489 -2.61 4.92 11.95
N LEU A 490 -1.74 5.89 12.23
CA LEU A 490 -0.36 5.91 11.75
C LEU A 490 0.43 4.72 12.29
N TYR A 491 0.30 4.43 13.58
CA TYR A 491 0.92 3.26 14.20
C TYR A 491 0.49 1.98 13.49
N MET A 492 -0.81 1.75 13.32
CA MET A 492 -1.30 0.53 12.67
C MET A 492 -0.88 0.45 11.20
N SER A 493 -0.84 1.58 10.49
CA SER A 493 -0.39 1.63 9.10
C SER A 493 1.07 1.22 8.96
N ASP A 494 1.94 1.65 9.89
CA ASP A 494 3.35 1.23 9.95
C ASP A 494 3.52 -0.24 10.28
N ARG A 495 2.65 -0.78 11.14
CA ARG A 495 2.70 -2.18 11.54
C ARG A 495 2.17 -3.13 10.46
N PHE A 496 1.41 -2.63 9.48
CA PHE A 496 0.80 -3.45 8.44
C PHE A 496 1.81 -4.35 7.72
N LYS A 497 3.01 -3.85 7.38
CA LYS A 497 4.04 -4.69 6.72
C LYS A 497 4.59 -5.82 7.61
N VAL A 498 4.41 -5.73 8.93
CA VAL A 498 4.98 -6.67 9.91
C VAL A 498 3.92 -7.64 10.45
N THR A 499 2.71 -7.15 10.70
CA THR A 499 1.61 -7.93 11.29
C THR A 499 0.37 -8.00 10.41
N GLY A 500 0.49 -7.51 9.17
CA GLY A 500 -0.56 -7.54 8.16
C GLY A 500 -0.75 -8.93 7.54
N PHE A 501 -1.99 -9.29 7.31
CA PHE A 501 -2.35 -10.51 6.58
C PHE A 501 -3.66 -10.34 5.82
N PHE A 502 -3.91 -11.25 4.88
CA PHE A 502 -5.19 -11.35 4.21
C PHE A 502 -6.10 -12.34 4.94
N ASP A 503 -7.32 -11.90 5.27
CA ASP A 503 -8.38 -12.78 5.77
C ASP A 503 -9.58 -12.72 4.83
N PRO A 504 -9.81 -13.75 3.99
CA PRO A 504 -10.92 -13.77 3.05
C PRO A 504 -12.29 -13.70 3.73
N MET A 505 -12.43 -14.11 5.00
CA MET A 505 -13.70 -14.00 5.72
C MET A 505 -13.97 -12.59 6.25
N SER A 506 -12.97 -11.70 6.29
CA SER A 506 -13.20 -10.28 6.62
C SER A 506 -13.92 -9.53 5.49
N LEU A 507 -13.90 -10.08 4.28
CA LEU A 507 -14.49 -9.47 3.10
C LEU A 507 -16.00 -9.73 3.07
N PRO A 508 -16.81 -8.67 2.86
CA PRO A 508 -18.25 -8.79 2.99
C PRO A 508 -18.92 -9.74 2.02
N THR A 509 -18.28 -10.04 0.90
CA THR A 509 -18.89 -10.86 -0.15
C THR A 509 -17.95 -11.85 -0.82
N ASN A 510 -16.89 -12.24 -0.11
CA ASN A 510 -15.95 -13.26 -0.60
C ASN A 510 -16.64 -14.62 -0.81
N ALA A 511 -16.07 -15.42 -1.70
CA ALA A 511 -16.50 -16.77 -2.03
C ALA A 511 -16.54 -17.74 -0.84
N ILE A 512 -15.81 -17.51 0.25
CA ILE A 512 -15.90 -18.36 1.46
C ILE A 512 -17.21 -18.13 2.20
N THR A 513 -17.47 -16.85 2.51
CA THR A 513 -18.63 -16.41 3.28
C THR A 513 -19.00 -14.99 2.90
N ASN A 514 -20.31 -14.72 2.84
CA ASN A 514 -20.84 -13.38 2.69
C ASN A 514 -21.10 -12.81 4.10
N MET A 515 -20.25 -11.90 4.60
CA MET A 515 -20.37 -11.33 5.95
C MET A 515 -21.64 -10.49 6.18
N TRP A 516 -22.38 -10.15 5.12
CA TRP A 516 -23.65 -9.42 5.26
C TRP A 516 -24.80 -10.37 5.60
N SER A 517 -25.02 -11.33 4.72
CA SER A 517 -26.26 -12.11 4.64
C SER A 517 -26.03 -13.62 4.60
N GLY A 518 -24.78 -14.06 4.62
CA GLY A 518 -24.44 -15.49 4.68
C GLY A 518 -24.88 -16.14 5.99
N ASP A 519 -25.02 -17.47 5.95
CA ASP A 519 -25.58 -18.25 7.05
C ASP A 519 -24.75 -18.12 8.34
N PHE A 520 -23.41 -18.09 8.24
CA PHE A 520 -22.54 -17.95 9.42
C PHE A 520 -22.72 -16.61 10.14
N PRO A 521 -22.64 -15.44 9.48
CA PRO A 521 -22.97 -14.15 10.10
C PRO A 521 -24.40 -14.06 10.62
N VAL A 522 -25.37 -14.67 9.95
CA VAL A 522 -26.77 -14.75 10.45
C VAL A 522 -26.80 -15.50 11.78
N ALA A 523 -26.15 -16.66 11.87
CA ALA A 523 -26.07 -17.44 13.10
C ALA A 523 -25.27 -16.72 14.20
N MET A 524 -24.24 -15.94 13.84
CA MET A 524 -23.55 -15.06 14.79
C MET A 524 -24.50 -14.03 15.40
N ARG A 525 -25.35 -13.38 14.59
CA ARG A 525 -26.36 -12.45 15.08
C ARG A 525 -27.37 -13.13 16.01
N GLN A 526 -27.86 -14.30 15.62
CA GLN A 526 -28.77 -15.10 16.42
C GLN A 526 -28.15 -15.54 17.75
N TYR A 527 -26.87 -15.91 17.76
CA TYR A 527 -26.15 -16.20 18.99
C TYR A 527 -26.06 -14.96 19.88
N VAL A 528 -25.62 -13.81 19.35
CA VAL A 528 -25.53 -12.57 20.13
C VAL A 528 -26.92 -12.12 20.64
N GLN A 529 -27.99 -12.38 19.89
CA GLN A 529 -29.38 -12.12 20.31
C GLN A 529 -29.95 -13.14 21.31
N GLY A 530 -29.32 -14.31 21.44
CA GLY A 530 -29.71 -15.35 22.40
C GLY A 530 -30.68 -16.38 21.83
N ASP A 531 -30.89 -16.34 20.52
CA ASP A 531 -31.66 -17.34 19.78
C ASP A 531 -30.88 -18.66 19.63
N ILE A 532 -29.55 -18.59 19.66
CA ILE A 532 -28.64 -19.75 19.74
C ILE A 532 -27.95 -19.73 21.10
N GLU A 533 -27.95 -20.87 21.81
CA GLU A 533 -27.52 -20.93 23.22
C GLU A 533 -25.99 -20.80 23.38
N THR A 534 -25.22 -21.40 22.47
CA THR A 534 -23.75 -21.43 22.58
C THR A 534 -23.07 -21.10 21.26
N TYR A 535 -21.92 -20.45 21.32
CA TYR A 535 -21.12 -20.17 20.12
C TYR A 535 -20.61 -21.46 19.46
N GLN A 536 -20.38 -22.52 20.24
CA GLN A 536 -19.99 -23.82 19.73
C GLN A 536 -21.06 -24.44 18.82
N GLU A 537 -22.34 -24.13 19.02
CA GLU A 537 -23.42 -24.55 18.12
C GLU A 537 -23.34 -23.83 16.76
N VAL A 538 -23.08 -22.52 16.76
CA VAL A 538 -22.81 -21.75 15.53
C VAL A 538 -21.67 -22.38 14.76
N VAL A 539 -20.56 -22.62 15.44
CA VAL A 539 -19.35 -23.22 14.87
C VAL A 539 -19.60 -24.63 14.35
N ALA A 540 -20.26 -25.51 15.11
CA ALA A 540 -20.53 -26.89 14.71
C ALA A 540 -21.41 -26.97 13.45
N THR A 541 -22.39 -26.07 13.33
CA THR A 541 -23.31 -26.02 12.19
C THR A 541 -22.61 -25.58 10.91
N HIS A 542 -21.64 -24.67 11.02
CA HIS A 542 -21.08 -23.97 9.85
C HIS A 542 -19.67 -24.42 9.46
N ARG A 543 -18.91 -25.09 10.35
CA ARG A 543 -17.50 -25.45 10.10
C ARG A 543 -17.29 -26.23 8.81
N GLN A 544 -18.14 -27.24 8.55
CA GLN A 544 -17.93 -28.11 7.39
C GLN A 544 -18.04 -27.32 6.08
N TYR A 545 -19.13 -26.56 5.87
CA TYR A 545 -19.31 -25.82 4.62
C TYR A 545 -18.25 -24.73 4.46
N LEU A 546 -17.85 -24.02 5.53
CA LEU A 546 -16.81 -23.01 5.48
C LEU A 546 -15.45 -23.61 5.09
N GLN A 547 -15.12 -24.78 5.64
CA GLN A 547 -13.89 -25.49 5.28
C GLN A 547 -13.92 -25.97 3.82
N GLU A 548 -15.05 -26.47 3.36
CA GLU A 548 -15.26 -26.87 1.96
C GLU A 548 -15.10 -25.68 1.02
N ASN A 549 -15.70 -24.52 1.35
CA ASN A 549 -15.57 -23.31 0.56
C ASN A 549 -14.15 -22.73 0.57
N LEU A 550 -13.48 -22.70 1.73
CA LEU A 550 -12.06 -22.29 1.84
C LEU A 550 -11.18 -23.16 0.96
N THR A 551 -11.35 -24.49 1.04
CA THR A 551 -10.61 -25.43 0.21
C THR A 551 -10.92 -25.19 -1.26
N SER A 552 -12.19 -25.10 -1.64
CA SER A 552 -12.59 -24.87 -3.02
C SER A 552 -12.09 -23.53 -3.58
N ALA A 553 -11.92 -22.51 -2.74
CA ALA A 553 -11.50 -21.19 -3.16
C ALA A 553 -9.97 -21.07 -3.28
N TYR A 554 -9.19 -21.81 -2.49
CA TYR A 554 -7.74 -21.57 -2.35
C TYR A 554 -6.85 -22.81 -2.49
N SER A 555 -7.39 -24.00 -2.80
CA SER A 555 -6.60 -25.23 -3.04
C SER A 555 -5.93 -25.29 -4.41
#